data_AF-A0A7S8FCG2-F1
#
_entry.id   AF-A0A7S8FCG2-F1
#
_cell.length_a   1.000
_cell.length_b   1.000
_cell.length_c   1.000
_cell.angle_alpha   90.00
_cell.angle_beta   90.00
_cell.angle_gamma   90.00
#
_symmetry.space_group_name_H-M   'P 1'
#
loop_
_entity.id
_entity.type
_entity.pdbx_description
1 polymer ?
#
loop_
_entity_poly.entity_id
_entity_poly.type
_entity_poly.pdbx_seq_one_letter_code
_entity_poly.pdbx_strand_id
1 'polypeptide(L)'
;MVTKRKAFDIALGMAVMGTVGTLIGQTMGGGLMPLAIAIGVALGVVIGFLGGRRFLISILAGTVIGGILAWLMAGVDRIWVGAGAGAAMGGFLGVQISMLLDVRAARKAATEQVETSASS
;
A
#
# COMPACT_ATOMS: atom_id res chain seq x y z
N MET A 1 -15.84 -14.51 -9.83
CA MET A 1 -15.34 -15.25 -8.64
C MET A 1 -14.15 -14.52 -8.05
N VAL A 2 -14.25 -14.06 -6.80
CA VAL A 2 -13.12 -13.44 -6.08
C VAL A 2 -12.28 -14.55 -5.48
N THR A 3 -11.02 -14.69 -5.89
CA THR A 3 -10.09 -15.69 -5.36
C THR A 3 -9.76 -15.40 -3.89
N LYS A 4 -9.50 -16.41 -3.04
CA LYS A 4 -9.20 -16.23 -1.59
C LYS A 4 -8.13 -15.17 -1.32
N ARG A 5 -7.09 -15.11 -2.16
CA ARG A 5 -6.02 -14.09 -2.08
C ARG A 5 -6.55 -12.66 -2.25
N LYS A 6 -7.42 -12.46 -3.25
CA LYS A 6 -8.02 -11.17 -3.58
C LYS A 6 -9.02 -10.71 -2.53
N ALA A 7 -9.78 -11.63 -1.93
CA ALA A 7 -10.65 -11.33 -0.80
C ALA A 7 -9.85 -10.84 0.42
N PHE A 8 -8.70 -11.45 0.70
CA PHE A 8 -7.79 -10.99 1.75
C PHE A 8 -7.21 -9.60 1.47
N ASP A 9 -6.84 -9.31 0.22
CA ASP A 9 -6.35 -7.98 -0.18
C ASP A 9 -7.40 -6.89 0.03
N ILE A 10 -8.65 -7.19 -0.30
CA ILE A 10 -9.80 -6.30 -0.08
C ILE A 10 -10.04 -6.09 1.42
N ALA A 11 -10.03 -7.16 2.22
CA ALA A 11 -10.18 -7.05 3.67
C ALA A 11 -9.06 -6.23 4.32
N LEU A 12 -7.81 -6.44 3.89
CA LEU A 12 -6.66 -5.67 4.37
C LEU A 12 -6.79 -4.19 4.00
N GLY A 13 -7.12 -3.90 2.74
CA GLY A 13 -7.32 -2.52 2.26
C GLY A 13 -8.44 -1.81 3.04
N MET A 14 -9.57 -2.48 3.26
CA MET A 14 -10.67 -1.96 4.08
C MET A 14 -10.25 -1.71 5.53
N ALA A 15 -9.53 -2.64 6.16
CA ALA A 15 -9.09 -2.48 7.54
C ALA A 15 -8.13 -1.29 7.69
N VAL A 16 -7.13 -1.18 6.82
CA VAL A 16 -6.13 -0.11 6.87
C VAL A 16 -6.76 1.24 6.57
N MET A 17 -7.45 1.38 5.42
CA MET A 17 -8.03 2.67 5.03
C MET A 17 -9.25 3.05 5.86
N GLY A 18 -10.01 2.09 6.38
CA GLY A 18 -11.08 2.34 7.35
C GLY A 18 -10.53 2.88 8.67
N THR A 19 -9.41 2.33 9.15
CA THR A 19 -8.72 2.85 10.35
C THR A 19 -8.23 4.29 10.11
N VAL A 20 -7.61 4.56 8.95
CA VAL A 20 -7.18 5.91 8.58
C VAL A 20 -8.37 6.89 8.51
N GLY A 21 -9.47 6.50 7.84
CA GLY A 21 -10.69 7.32 7.77
C GLY A 21 -11.32 7.57 9.14
N THR A 22 -11.24 6.60 10.05
CA THR A 22 -11.70 6.75 11.44
C THR A 22 -10.84 7.76 12.20
N LEU A 23 -9.51 7.67 12.09
CA LEU A 23 -8.58 8.60 12.73
C LEU A 23 -8.76 10.03 12.20
N ILE A 24 -8.93 10.20 10.89
CA ILE A 24 -9.23 11.51 10.29
C ILE A 24 -10.59 12.04 10.76
N GLY A 25 -11.61 11.19 10.82
CA GLY A 25 -12.93 11.56 11.32
C GLY A 25 -12.91 12.00 12.80
N GLN A 26 -12.08 11.35 13.63
CA GLN A 26 -11.88 11.76 15.03
C GLN A 26 -11.18 13.11 15.15
N THR A 27 -10.19 13.41 14.31
CA THR A 27 -9.44 14.67 14.40
C THR A 27 -10.20 15.86 13.84
N MET A 28 -11.06 15.68 12.82
CA MET A 28 -11.85 16.79 12.26
C MET A 28 -12.99 17.25 13.18
N GLY A 29 -13.50 16.38 14.07
CA GLY A 29 -14.61 16.71 14.97
C GLY A 29 -15.95 16.94 14.24
N GLY A 30 -17.07 16.70 14.93
CA GLY A 30 -18.42 16.90 14.39
C GLY A 30 -18.97 15.73 13.56
N GLY A 31 -20.16 15.93 12.98
CA GLY A 31 -20.95 14.89 12.27
C GLY A 31 -20.34 14.33 10.98
N LEU A 32 -19.10 14.70 10.64
CA LEU A 32 -18.36 14.23 9.46
C LEU A 32 -17.68 12.87 9.68
N MET A 33 -17.68 12.36 10.92
CA MET A 33 -17.06 11.08 11.27
C MET A 33 -17.56 9.88 10.42
N PRO A 34 -18.87 9.68 10.19
CA PRO A 34 -19.35 8.58 9.36
C PRO A 34 -18.92 8.73 7.90
N LEU A 35 -18.81 9.97 7.40
CA LEU A 35 -18.42 10.28 6.04
C LEU A 35 -16.94 9.96 5.81
N ALA A 36 -16.06 10.36 6.74
CA ALA A 36 -14.64 10.06 6.68
C ALA A 36 -14.37 8.54 6.71
N ILE A 37 -15.09 7.80 7.57
CA ILE A 37 -15.03 6.34 7.64
C ILE A 37 -15.52 5.71 6.34
N ALA A 38 -16.67 6.16 5.82
CA ALA A 38 -17.24 5.64 4.57
C ALA A 38 -16.29 5.84 3.39
N ILE A 39 -15.67 7.01 3.28
CA ILE A 39 -14.67 7.31 2.25
C ILE A 39 -13.43 6.42 2.43
N GLY A 40 -12.92 6.28 3.66
CA GLY A 40 -11.78 5.42 3.95
C GLY A 40 -12.05 3.96 3.57
N VAL A 41 -13.20 3.41 3.96
CA VAL A 41 -13.59 2.04 3.60
C VAL A 41 -13.78 1.90 2.09
N ALA A 42 -14.45 2.84 1.43
CA ALA A 42 -14.65 2.82 -0.03
C ALA A 42 -13.32 2.81 -0.80
N LEU A 43 -12.38 3.68 -0.42
CA LEU A 43 -11.04 3.71 -1.00
C LEU A 43 -10.27 2.41 -0.71
N GLY A 44 -10.41 1.86 0.49
CA GLY A 44 -9.83 0.56 0.86
C GLY A 44 -10.34 -0.59 -0.02
N VAL A 45 -11.63 -0.60 -0.34
CA VAL A 45 -12.23 -1.56 -1.29
C VAL A 45 -11.64 -1.40 -2.68
N VAL A 46 -11.56 -0.17 -3.21
CA VAL A 46 -11.03 0.11 -4.56
C VAL A 46 -9.59 -0.36 -4.68
N ILE A 47 -8.75 -0.02 -3.71
CA ILE A 47 -7.32 -0.39 -3.72
C ILE A 47 -7.15 -1.91 -3.59
N GLY A 48 -7.92 -2.55 -2.72
CA GLY A 48 -7.90 -4.01 -2.58
C GLY A 48 -8.40 -4.74 -3.83
N PHE A 49 -9.37 -4.17 -4.55
CA PHE A 49 -9.87 -4.74 -5.80
C PHE A 49 -8.87 -4.64 -6.95
N LEU A 50 -8.05 -3.58 -6.96
CA LEU A 50 -6.93 -3.39 -7.90
C LEU A 50 -5.77 -4.39 -7.67
N GLY A 51 -5.79 -5.17 -6.57
CA GLY A 51 -4.83 -6.25 -6.35
C GLY A 51 -3.42 -5.79 -5.97
N GLY A 52 -3.26 -4.53 -5.56
CA GLY A 52 -1.98 -3.91 -5.27
C GLY A 52 -1.39 -4.25 -3.91
N ARG A 53 -1.34 -5.52 -3.47
CA ARG A 53 -0.81 -5.87 -2.13
C ARG A 53 0.58 -5.26 -1.89
N ARG A 54 1.48 -5.38 -2.87
CA ARG A 54 2.83 -4.82 -2.82
C ARG A 54 2.81 -3.29 -2.79
N PHE A 55 1.90 -2.67 -3.52
CA PHE A 55 1.69 -1.22 -3.56
C PHE A 55 1.13 -0.66 -2.25
N LEU A 56 0.17 -1.36 -1.63
CA LEU A 56 -0.36 -1.02 -0.31
C LEU A 56 0.74 -1.08 0.75
N ILE A 57 1.54 -2.17 0.74
CA ILE A 57 2.64 -2.34 1.69
C ILE A 57 3.71 -1.26 1.49
N SER A 58 4.05 -0.93 0.24
CA SER A 58 5.07 0.06 -0.05
C SER A 58 4.64 1.48 0.30
N ILE A 59 3.38 1.85 0.03
CA ILE A 59 2.79 3.12 0.49
C ILE A 59 2.80 3.15 2.01
N LEU A 60 2.29 2.11 2.68
CA LEU A 60 2.22 2.07 4.13
C LEU A 60 3.62 2.22 4.77
N ALA A 61 4.61 1.47 4.27
CA ALA A 61 5.99 1.58 4.70
C ALA A 61 6.55 2.99 4.47
N GLY A 62 6.32 3.57 3.28
CA GLY A 62 6.73 4.94 2.97
C GLY A 62 6.07 5.98 3.88
N THR A 63 4.78 5.80 4.18
CA THR A 63 4.00 6.69 5.06
C THR A 63 4.56 6.68 6.48
N VAL A 64 4.85 5.48 7.01
CA VAL A 64 5.44 5.31 8.35
C VAL A 64 6.85 5.87 8.40
N ILE A 65 7.70 5.52 7.45
CA ILE A 65 9.09 6.00 7.39
C ILE A 65 9.15 7.52 7.22
N GLY A 66 8.36 8.08 6.30
CA GLY A 66 8.29 9.52 6.06
C GLY A 66 7.75 10.29 7.26
N GLY A 67 6.74 9.75 7.96
CA GLY A 67 6.22 10.32 9.20
C GLY A 67 7.25 10.31 10.32
N ILE A 68 7.95 9.20 10.53
CA ILE A 68 9.03 9.08 11.53
C ILE A 68 10.18 10.04 11.21
N LEU A 69 10.62 10.11 9.94
CA LEU A 69 11.70 11.01 9.54
C LEU A 69 11.32 12.48 9.76
N ALA A 70 10.10 12.89 9.39
CA ALA A 70 9.63 14.24 9.64
C ALA A 70 9.48 14.54 11.13
N TRP A 71 9.08 13.55 11.93
CA TRP A 71 9.04 13.70 13.38
C TRP A 71 10.44 13.96 13.95
N LEU A 72 11.43 13.17 13.54
CA LEU A 72 12.82 13.28 14.01
C LEU A 72 13.51 14.57 13.56
N MET A 73 13.18 15.09 12.37
CA MET A 73 13.81 16.28 11.80
C MET A 73 13.11 17.59 12.14
N ALA A 74 11.77 17.60 12.17
CA ALA A 74 10.97 18.83 12.21
C ALA A 74 9.91 18.85 13.33
N GLY A 75 9.93 17.85 14.22
CA GLY A 75 9.00 17.77 15.35
C GLY A 75 7.59 17.31 14.97
N VAL A 76 6.68 17.35 15.96
CA VAL A 76 5.33 16.76 15.86
C VAL A 76 4.45 17.50 14.85
N ASP A 77 4.69 18.79 14.64
CA ASP A 77 3.86 19.64 13.78
C ASP A 77 3.95 19.27 12.29
N ARG A 78 5.03 18.60 11.86
CA ARG A 78 5.26 18.26 10.44
C ARG A 78 5.13 16.78 10.12
N ILE A 79 4.71 15.95 11.09
CA ILE A 79 4.52 14.50 10.89
C ILE A 79 3.58 14.22 9.72
N TRP A 80 2.47 14.98 9.62
CA TRP A 80 1.48 14.80 8.55
C TRP A 80 2.04 15.04 7.15
N VAL A 81 2.91 16.04 7.01
CA VAL A 81 3.58 16.36 5.74
C VAL A 81 4.58 15.27 5.37
N GLY A 82 5.38 14.80 6.35
CA GLY A 82 6.30 13.69 6.15
C GLY A 82 5.61 12.38 5.80
N ALA A 83 4.50 12.07 6.48
CA ALA A 83 3.68 10.91 6.20
C ALA A 83 3.11 10.98 4.78
N GLY A 84 2.54 12.12 4.37
CA GLY A 84 2.02 12.32 3.01
C GLY A 84 3.09 12.19 1.92
N ALA A 85 4.23 12.87 2.09
CA ALA A 85 5.35 12.78 1.15
C ALA A 85 5.93 11.35 1.08
N GLY A 86 6.06 10.70 2.23
CA GLY A 86 6.52 9.32 2.34
C GLY A 86 5.57 8.33 1.68
N ALA A 87 4.25 8.52 1.82
CA ALA A 87 3.23 7.72 1.14
C ALA A 87 3.38 7.82 -0.39
N ALA A 88 3.57 9.03 -0.92
CA ALA A 88 3.76 9.26 -2.35
C ALA A 88 5.04 8.59 -2.88
N MET A 89 6.18 8.77 -2.19
CA MET A 89 7.44 8.14 -2.57
C MET A 89 7.41 6.62 -2.43
N GLY A 90 6.83 6.10 -1.34
CA GLY A 90 6.67 4.66 -1.10
C GLY A 90 5.77 3.99 -2.14
N GLY A 91 4.74 4.69 -2.62
CA GLY A 91 3.93 4.25 -3.75
C GLY A 91 4.73 4.13 -5.04
N PHE A 92 5.46 5.19 -5.40
CA PHE A 92 6.28 5.19 -6.62
C PHE A 92 7.38 4.12 -6.60
N LEU A 93 8.12 4.01 -5.49
CA LEU A 93 9.17 2.99 -5.33
C LEU A 93 8.60 1.57 -5.32
N GLY A 94 7.43 1.35 -4.71
CA GLY A 94 6.78 0.05 -4.71
C GLY A 94 6.38 -0.45 -6.08
N VAL A 95 5.93 0.46 -6.97
CA VAL A 95 5.63 0.13 -8.36
C VAL A 95 6.92 -0.24 -9.12
N GLN A 96 7.97 0.57 -8.98
CA GLN A 96 9.26 0.34 -9.64
C GLN A 96 9.90 -0.99 -9.21
N ILE A 97 9.89 -1.29 -7.90
CA ILE A 97 10.42 -2.56 -7.37
C ILE A 97 9.58 -3.74 -7.85
N SER A 98 8.25 -3.59 -7.90
CA SER A 98 7.36 -4.67 -8.38
C SER A 98 7.65 -5.02 -9.84
N MET A 99 7.83 -4.02 -10.70
CA MET A 99 8.22 -4.25 -12.11
C MET A 99 9.58 -4.96 -12.21
N LEU A 100 10.57 -4.55 -11.41
CA LEU A 100 11.89 -5.19 -11.44
C LEU A 100 11.83 -6.66 -10.95
N LEU A 101 11.03 -6.93 -9.92
CA LEU A 101 10.83 -8.28 -9.40
C LEU A 101 10.09 -9.17 -10.39
N ASP A 102 9.11 -8.63 -11.12
CA ASP A 102 8.38 -9.39 -12.13
C ASP A 102 9.30 -9.77 -13.32
N VAL A 103 10.20 -8.86 -13.74
CA VAL A 103 11.24 -9.16 -14.76
C VAL A 103 12.22 -10.23 -14.26
N ARG A 104 12.63 -10.19 -12.99
CA ARG A 104 13.51 -11.20 -12.40
C ARG A 104 12.84 -12.57 -12.31
N ALA A 105 11.56 -12.62 -11.94
CA ALA A 105 10.78 -13.85 -11.92
C ALA A 105 10.65 -14.44 -13.33
N ALA A 106 10.40 -13.60 -14.34
CA ALA A 106 10.34 -14.02 -15.75
C ALA A 106 11.69 -14.57 -16.26
N ARG A 107 12.81 -13.92 -15.91
CA ARG A 107 14.15 -14.41 -16.26
C ARG A 107 14.48 -15.76 -15.63
N LYS A 108 14.16 -15.94 -14.34
CA LYS A 108 14.44 -17.19 -13.62
C LYS A 108 13.68 -18.38 -14.22
N ALA A 109 12.41 -18.17 -14.58
CA ALA A 109 11.60 -19.19 -15.26
C ALA A 109 12.14 -19.56 -16.66
N ALA A 110 12.68 -18.58 -17.40
CA ALA A 110 13.30 -18.84 -18.70
C ALA A 110 14.59 -19.66 -18.59
N THR A 111 15.43 -19.41 -17.58
CA THR A 111 16.65 -20.20 -17.32
C THR A 111 16.32 -21.65 -16.97
N GLU A 112 15.31 -21.88 -16.12
CA GLU A 112 14.88 -23.24 -15.72
C GLU A 112 14.30 -24.05 -16.90
N GLN A 113 13.65 -23.39 -17.88
CA GLN A 113 13.19 -24.05 -19.11
C GLN A 113 14.35 -24.48 -20.01
N VAL A 114 15.37 -23.63 -20.15
CA VAL A 114 16.56 -23.94 -20.97
C VAL A 114 17.34 -25.12 -20.38
N GLU A 115 17.50 -25.17 -19.05
CA GLU A 115 18.16 -26.29 -18.35
C GLU A 115 17.39 -27.61 -18.51
N THR A 116 16.05 -27.59 -18.44
CA THR A 116 15.21 -28.78 -18.64
C THR A 116 15.30 -29.32 -20.08
N SER A 117 15.37 -28.44 -21.08
CA SER A 117 15.53 -28.83 -22.49
C SER A 117 16.95 -29.29 -22.85
N ALA A 118 17.97 -28.89 -22.08
CA ALA A 118 19.36 -29.30 -22.29
C ALA A 118 19.69 -30.65 -21.63
N SER A 119 18.85 -31.13 -20.71
CA SER A 119 18.98 -32.44 -20.05
C SER A 119 18.10 -33.55 -20.66
N SER A 120 17.46 -33.29 -21.81
CA SER A 120 16.60 -34.22 -22.56
C SER A 120 17.29 -34.74 -23.81
#